data_AF-A0A4P5VPU7-F1
#
_entry.id   AF-A0A4P5VPU7-F1
#
_cell.length_a   1.000
_cell.length_b   1.000
_cell.length_c   1.000
_cell.angle_alpha   90.00
_cell.angle_beta   90.00
_cell.angle_gamma   90.00
#
_symmetry.space_group_name_H-M   'P 1'
#
loop_
_entity.id
_entity.type
_entity.pdbx_description
1 polymer ?
#
loop_
_entity_poly.entity_id
_entity_poly.type
_entity_poly.pdbx_seq_one_letter_code
_entity_poly.pdbx_strand_id
1 'polypeptide(L)' 'MTLAEILRAVDEGLPVHWQNPGYLVERPVGGDACVIRSLCTGHCIGLTWADGVTLNGKEEEFFVGDGTTLLPVM' A
#
# COMPACT_ATOMS: atom_id res chain seq x y z
N MET A 1 -6.53 -9.41 -0.21
CA MET A 1 -5.42 -9.52 0.74
C MET A 1 -5.86 -8.95 2.08
N THR A 2 -5.64 -9.67 3.17
CA THR A 2 -5.86 -9.17 4.53
C THR A 2 -4.88 -8.04 4.87
N LEU A 3 -5.16 -7.23 5.89
CA LEU A 3 -4.23 -6.19 6.35
C LEU A 3 -2.83 -6.79 6.66
N ALA A 4 -2.78 -7.95 7.31
CA ALA A 4 -1.52 -8.62 7.62
C ALA A 4 -0.75 -9.06 6.36
N GLU A 5 -1.44 -9.58 5.35
CA GLU A 5 -0.84 -9.96 4.07
C GLU A 5 -0.31 -8.74 3.30
N ILE A 6 -1.06 -7.63 3.32
CA ILE A 6 -0.65 -6.37 2.68
C ILE A 6 0.64 -5.85 3.32
N LEU A 7 0.67 -5.74 4.65
CA LEU A 7 1.85 -5.24 5.36
C LEU A 7 3.07 -6.14 5.11
N ARG A 8 2.90 -7.46 5.17
CA ARG A 8 3.99 -8.40 4.87
C ARG A 8 4.52 -8.21 3.44
N ALA A 9 3.63 -8.12 2.45
CA ALA A 9 4.03 -7.93 1.06
C ALA A 9 4.77 -6.58 0.84
N VAL A 10 4.33 -5.51 1.49
CA VAL A 10 5.02 -4.21 1.47
C VAL A 10 6.40 -4.30 2.11
N ASP A 11 6.52 -4.96 3.27
CA ASP A 11 7.80 -5.15 3.95
C ASP A 11 8.75 -6.08 3.15
N GLU A 12 8.22 -7.00 2.34
CA GLU A 12 8.95 -7.83 1.37
C GLU A 12 9.31 -7.08 0.07
N GLY A 13 8.88 -5.83 -0.10
CA GLY A 13 9.14 -5.02 -1.30
C GLY A 13 8.27 -5.37 -2.52
N LEU A 14 7.20 -6.15 -2.32
CA LEU A 14 6.26 -6.48 -3.38
C LEU A 14 5.35 -5.28 -3.68
N PRO A 15 4.97 -5.05 -4.96
CA PRO A 15 4.05 -3.98 -5.32
C PRO A 15 2.62 -4.39 -4.97
N VAL A 16 2.09 -3.84 -3.88
CA VAL A 16 0.68 -4.03 -3.53
C VAL A 16 -0.13 -2.87 -4.09
N HIS A 17 -1.15 -3.20 -4.88
CA HIS A 17 -2.05 -2.22 -5.49
C HIS A 17 -3.43 -2.23 -4.84
N TRP A 18 -4.16 -1.12 -4.97
CA TRP A 18 -5.55 -0.98 -4.53
C TRP A 18 -6.47 -0.60 -5.70
N GLN A 19 -7.52 -1.38 -5.94
CA GLN A 19 -8.51 -1.28 -7.03
C GLN A 19 -7.96 -1.39 -8.46
N ASN A 20 -6.79 -0.81 -8.76
CA ASN A 20 -6.12 -0.87 -10.05
C ASN A 20 -4.62 -0.54 -9.88
N PRO A 21 -3.77 -0.81 -10.89
CA PRO A 21 -2.33 -0.57 -10.80
C PRO A 21 -1.90 0.88 -10.56
N GLY A 22 -2.80 1.85 -10.74
CA GLY A 22 -2.54 3.28 -10.51
C GLY A 22 -2.52 3.71 -9.05
N TYR A 23 -2.86 2.82 -8.12
CA TYR A 23 -2.74 3.06 -6.68
C TYR A 23 -1.80 2.05 -6.06
N LEU A 24 -0.77 2.52 -5.36
CA LEU A 24 0.27 1.70 -4.76
C LEU A 24 0.25 1.85 -3.24
N VAL A 25 0.35 0.74 -2.53
CA VAL A 25 0.54 0.73 -1.08
C VAL A 25 2.02 0.76 -0.77
N GLU A 26 2.43 1.69 0.09
CA GLU A 26 3.82 1.78 0.51
C GLU A 26 3.96 2.35 1.92
N ARG A 27 5.13 2.13 2.51
CA ARG A 27 5.53 2.69 3.80
C ARG A 27 6.38 3.94 3.56
N PRO A 28 5.91 5.15 3.91
CA PRO A 28 6.71 6.36 3.78
C PRO A 28 7.97 6.29 4.65
N VAL A 29 9.07 6.90 4.19
CA VAL A 29 10.31 7.00 4.97
C VAL A 29 10.03 7.76 6.27
N GLY A 30 10.33 7.12 7.40
CA GLY A 30 10.06 7.69 8.74
C GLY A 30 8.60 7.66 9.18
N GLY A 31 7.70 7.03 8.40
CA GLY A 31 6.31 6.83 8.76
C GLY A 31 6.07 5.45 9.40
N ASP A 32 5.28 5.43 10.47
CA ASP A 32 4.92 4.19 11.17
C ASP A 32 3.82 3.39 10.43
N ALA A 33 3.05 4.04 9.55
CA ALA A 33 1.90 3.45 8.88
C ALA A 33 2.01 3.50 7.35
N CYS A 34 1.49 2.47 6.69
CA CYS A 34 1.39 2.42 5.24
C CYS A 34 0.31 3.36 4.70
N VAL A 35 0.53 3.87 3.49
CA VAL A 35 -0.40 4.72 2.75
C VAL A 35 -0.71 4.11 1.39
N ILE A 36 -1.86 4.47 0.83
CA ILE A 36 -2.20 4.22 -0.56
C ILE A 36 -1.91 5.51 -1.34
N ARG A 37 -0.91 5.48 -2.22
CA ARG A 37 -0.49 6.59 -3.07
C ARG A 37 -1.07 6.44 -4.48
N SER A 38 -1.67 7.50 -5.00
CA SER A 38 -1.98 7.60 -6.44
C SER A 38 -0.71 7.86 -7.23
N LEU A 39 -0.39 7.00 -8.19
CA LEU A 39 0.76 7.20 -9.08
C LEU A 39 0.55 8.34 -10.08
N CYS A 40 -0.71 8.72 -10.35
CA CYS A 40 -1.04 9.80 -11.26
C CYS A 40 -0.88 11.18 -10.60
N THR A 41 -1.32 11.34 -9.35
CA THR A 41 -1.38 12.64 -8.67
C THR A 41 -0.41 12.78 -7.50
N GLY A 42 0.17 11.68 -7.00
CA GLY A 42 0.97 11.65 -5.78
C GLY A 42 0.16 11.78 -4.48
N HIS A 43 -1.16 11.95 -4.56
CA HIS A 43 -2.01 12.04 -3.38
C HIS A 43 -1.96 10.73 -2.58
N CYS A 44 -1.93 10.85 -1.25
CA CYS A 44 -1.85 9.71 -0.35
C CYS A 44 -3.06 9.71 0.59
N ILE A 45 -3.59 8.52 0.85
CA ILE A 45 -4.55 8.24 1.93
C ILE A 45 -3.99 7.15 2.83
N GLY A 46 -4.41 7.08 4.09
CA GLY A 46 -3.97 5.98 4.97
C GLY A 46 -4.43 4.62 4.44
N LEU A 47 -3.60 3.59 4.56
CA LEU A 47 -4.04 2.21 4.29
C LEU A 47 -5.18 1.79 5.21
N THR A 48 -5.10 2.21 6.47
CA THR A 48 -6.12 2.00 7.49
C THR A 48 -6.77 3.30 7.94
N TRP A 49 -7.89 3.18 8.65
CA TRP A 49 -8.46 4.25 9.45
C TRP A 49 -7.53 4.58 10.63
N ALA A 50 -7.90 5.60 11.41
CA ALA A 50 -7.18 6.01 12.60
C ALA A 50 -7.12 4.93 13.70
N ASP A 51 -7.93 3.87 13.60
CA ASP A 51 -7.89 2.71 14.48
C ASP A 51 -6.72 1.75 14.20
N GLY A 52 -6.01 1.95 13.09
CA GLY A 52 -4.87 1.12 12.68
C GLY A 52 -5.22 -0.29 12.19
N VAL A 53 -6.52 -0.63 12.09
CA VAL A 53 -6.97 -2.00 11.77
C VAL A 53 -8.01 -2.05 10.65
N THR A 54 -8.87 -1.04 10.52
CA THR A 54 -9.90 -1.02 9.47
C THR A 54 -9.30 -0.51 8.18
N LEU A 55 -9.30 -1.32 7.11
CA LEU A 55 -8.78 -0.92 5.80
C LEU A 55 -9.63 0.19 5.16
N ASN A 56 -8.96 1.13 4.49
CA ASN A 56 -9.60 1.97 3.48
C ASN A 56 -9.79 1.15 2.19
N GLY A 57 -10.95 0.50 2.09
CA GLY A 57 -11.28 -0.41 0.98
C GLY A 57 -11.64 -1.80 1.50
N LYS A 58 -11.95 -2.71 0.57
CA LYS A 58 -12.18 -4.13 0.90
C LYS A 58 -10.94 -4.95 0.64
N GLU A 59 -10.74 -6.04 1.39
CA GLU A 59 -9.57 -6.91 1.23
C GLU A 59 -9.43 -7.41 -0.21
N GLU A 60 -10.53 -7.72 -0.89
CA GLU A 60 -10.57 -8.20 -2.28
C GLU A 60 -10.10 -7.15 -3.31
N GLU A 61 -10.05 -5.86 -2.95
CA GLU A 61 -9.60 -4.78 -3.82
C GLU A 61 -8.07 -4.67 -3.86
N PHE A 62 -7.37 -5.37 -2.97
CA PHE A 62 -5.91 -5.35 -2.88
C PHE A 62 -5.31 -6.60 -3.54
N PHE A 63 -4.26 -6.37 -4.32
CA PHE A 63 -3.55 -7.43 -5.05
C PHE A 63 -2.07 -7.09 -5.22
N VAL A 64 -1.23 -8.12 -5.33
CA VAL A 64 0.19 -7.95 -5.71
C VAL A 64 0.28 -7.84 -7.23
N GLY A 65 0.94 -6.80 -7.72
CA GLY A 65 1.22 -6.60 -9.15
C GLY A 65 2.47 -7.33 -9.62
N ASP A 66 2.69 -7.31 -10.93
CA ASP A 66 3.91 -7.86 -11.53
C ASP A 66 5.10 -6.92 -11.31
N GLY A 67 6.18 -7.45 -10.70
CA GLY A 67 7.44 -6.74 -10.48
C GLY A 67 7.85 -6.66 -9.01
N THR A 68 8.97 -5.99 -8.74
CA THR A 68 9.40 -5.60 -7.40
C THR A 68 9.33 -4.10 -7.33
N THR A 69 8.67 -3.55 -6.30
CA THR A 69 8.76 -2.12 -6.04
C THR A 69 10.17 -1.86 -5.54
N LEU A 70 11.05 -1.37 -6.40
CA LEU A 70 12.25 -0.71 -5.93
C LEU A 70 11.75 0.54 -5.21
N LEU A 71 11.64 0.47 -3.88
CA LEU A 71 11.46 1.66 -3.06
C LEU A 71 12.51 2.67 -3.57
N PRO A 72 12.12 3.86 -4.04
CA PRO A 72 13.11 4.86 -4.36
C PRO A 72 13.82 5.16 -3.05
N VAL A 73 15.07 4.73 -2.93
CA VAL A 73 16.01 5.29 -1.96
C VAL A 73 16.11 6.76 -2.34
N MET A 74 15.42 7.61 -1.59
CA MET A 74 15.73 9.03 -1.52
C MET A 74 16.64 9.28 -0.33
#